data_AF-A0A8T5TVE2-F1
#
_entry.id   AF-A0A8T5TVE2-F1
#
_cell.length_a   1.000
_cell.length_b   1.000
_cell.length_c   1.000
_cell.angle_alpha   90.00
_cell.angle_beta   90.00
_cell.angle_gamma   90.00
#
_symmetry.space_group_name_H-M   'P 1'
#
loop_
_entity.id
_entity.type
_entity.pdbx_description
1 polymer ?
#
loop_
_entity_poly.entity_id
_entity_poly.type
_entity_poly.pdbx_seq_one_letter_code
_entity_poly.pdbx_strand_id
1 'polypeptide(L)'
;MNETRIFRRISIVETKIIVNSIITISTELLPIFDNLKELLYILINKITTEKDYPSIYLITDDQQRFFDDNNIKNRIYAAGLFFGFIKKGFFYFSIEGVEYIYKNGIFTNFKQLNLNESGEKSVLYGNNILKRMVRKSPSNLEEKDFLLLFNESNEITGLGISRVNNDTISSLKPKDVFAININDKGRYLRKRQ
;
A
#
# COMPACT_ATOMS: atom_id res chain seq x y z
N MET A 1 11.09 26.62 19.41
CA MET A 1 9.95 25.97 18.73
C MET A 1 10.31 24.49 18.65
N ASN A 2 9.69 23.62 19.46
CA ASN A 2 10.08 22.20 19.48
C ASN A 2 9.70 21.55 18.15
N GLU A 3 10.69 21.10 17.39
CA GLU A 3 10.49 20.41 16.12
C GLU A 3 9.88 19.03 16.38
N THR A 4 8.56 18.94 16.37
CA THR A 4 7.82 17.71 16.67
C THR A 4 7.79 16.73 15.50
N ARG A 5 8.29 17.12 14.32
CA ARG A 5 8.29 16.32 13.09
C ARG A 5 9.62 16.39 12.38
N ILE A 6 10.00 15.29 11.75
CA ILE A 6 11.16 15.19 10.87
C ILE A 6 10.63 14.83 9.49
N PHE A 7 10.87 15.69 8.50
CA PHE A 7 10.60 15.39 7.10
C PHE A 7 11.90 15.47 6.31
N ARG A 8 12.33 14.34 5.74
CA ARG A 8 13.60 14.24 5.01
C ARG A 8 13.54 13.11 3.99
N ARG A 9 14.53 13.03 3.11
CA ARG A 9 14.74 11.87 2.25
C ARG A 9 14.92 10.59 3.05
N ILE A 10 14.50 9.46 2.48
CA ILE A 10 14.74 8.14 3.08
C ILE A 10 16.24 7.87 3.24
N SER A 11 16.61 7.22 4.35
CA SER A 11 17.98 6.81 4.65
C SER A 11 18.32 5.47 4.02
N ILE A 12 19.59 5.07 4.07
CA ILE A 12 20.05 3.74 3.64
C ILE A 12 19.32 2.62 4.41
N VAL A 13 19.02 2.83 5.70
CA VAL A 13 18.31 1.84 6.52
C VAL A 13 16.86 1.70 6.07
N GLU A 14 16.16 2.82 5.85
CA GLU A 14 14.78 2.81 5.37
C GLU A 14 14.67 2.24 3.96
N THR A 15 15.65 2.54 3.09
CA THR A 15 15.77 1.95 1.75
C THR A 15 15.83 0.43 1.84
N LYS A 16 16.69 -0.12 2.70
CA LYS A 16 16.78 -1.58 2.90
C LYS A 16 15.46 -2.19 3.39
N ILE A 17 14.78 -1.53 4.32
CA ILE A 17 13.47 -1.98 4.83
C ILE A 17 12.45 -2.06 3.69
N ILE A 18 12.38 -1.01 2.86
CA ILE A 18 11.42 -0.95 1.76
C ILE A 18 11.74 -2.02 0.71
N VAL A 19 13.01 -2.13 0.29
CA VAL A 19 13.47 -3.15 -0.67
C VAL A 19 13.12 -4.56 -0.19
N ASN A 20 13.46 -4.90 1.07
CA ASN A 20 13.18 -6.22 1.62
C ASN A 20 11.68 -6.53 1.65
N SER A 21 10.83 -5.52 1.86
CA SER A 21 9.38 -5.71 1.88
C SER A 21 8.81 -5.85 0.47
N ILE A 22 9.32 -5.08 -0.50
CA ILE A 22 8.85 -5.10 -1.89
C ILE A 22 9.23 -6.41 -2.59
N ILE A 23 10.41 -6.98 -2.32
CA ILE A 23 10.85 -8.26 -2.88
C ILE A 23 9.88 -9.40 -2.54
N THR A 24 9.26 -9.36 -1.36
CA THR A 24 8.25 -10.36 -0.96
C THR A 24 6.96 -10.29 -1.78
N ILE A 25 6.73 -9.18 -2.48
CA ILE A 25 5.59 -8.97 -3.38
C ILE A 25 5.98 -9.38 -4.80
N SER A 26 7.07 -8.82 -5.31
CA SER A 26 7.66 -9.19 -6.59
C SER A 26 9.09 -8.67 -6.71
N THR A 27 10.00 -9.49 -7.21
CA THR A 27 11.37 -9.09 -7.54
C THR A 27 11.42 -8.08 -8.69
N GLU A 28 10.42 -8.09 -9.57
CA GLU A 28 10.31 -7.16 -10.71
C GLU A 28 10.05 -5.71 -10.27
N LEU A 29 9.62 -5.49 -9.02
CA LEU A 29 9.45 -4.15 -8.46
C LEU A 29 10.78 -3.49 -8.07
N LEU A 30 11.90 -4.22 -8.05
CA LEU A 30 13.21 -3.68 -7.67
C LEU A 30 13.70 -2.55 -8.57
N PRO A 31 13.77 -2.72 -9.91
CA PRO A 31 14.26 -1.66 -10.79
C PRO A 31 13.38 -0.40 -10.74
N ILE A 32 12.08 -0.60 -10.56
CA ILE A 32 11.10 0.49 -10.37
C ILE A 32 11.41 1.26 -9.11
N PHE A 33 11.63 0.55 -8.00
CA PHE A 33 11.99 1.19 -6.74
C PHE A 33 13.32 1.92 -6.84
N ASP A 34 14.32 1.37 -7.53
CA ASP A 34 15.60 2.03 -7.75
C ASP A 34 15.47 3.37 -8.50
N ASN A 35 14.51 3.48 -9.42
CA ASN A 35 14.20 4.73 -10.11
C ASN A 35 13.45 5.73 -9.20
N LEU A 36 12.61 5.24 -8.29
CA LEU A 36 11.77 6.08 -7.43
C LEU A 36 12.43 6.49 -6.12
N LYS A 37 13.42 5.74 -5.62
CA LYS A 37 14.00 5.94 -4.26
C LYS A 37 14.51 7.35 -4.01
N GLU A 38 15.01 8.00 -5.06
CA GLU A 38 15.54 9.36 -5.00
C GLU A 38 14.44 10.39 -4.71
N LEU A 39 13.19 10.06 -5.01
CA LEU A 39 11.99 10.86 -4.81
C LEU A 39 11.23 10.50 -3.52
N LEU A 40 11.72 9.53 -2.74
CA LEU A 40 11.05 9.07 -1.53
C LEU A 40 11.53 9.80 -0.29
N TYR A 41 10.55 10.33 0.45
CA TYR A 41 10.74 11.07 1.69
C TYR A 41 9.99 10.39 2.83
N ILE A 42 10.54 10.51 4.02
CA ILE A 42 9.96 9.99 5.26
C ILE A 42 9.52 11.13 6.16
N LEU A 43 8.32 11.00 6.71
CA LEU A 43 7.79 11.81 7.79
C LEU A 43 7.79 10.99 9.08
N ILE A 44 8.44 11.51 10.12
CA ILE A 44 8.49 10.92 11.45
C ILE A 44 7.96 11.93 12.46
N ASN A 45 6.90 11.57 13.18
CA ASN A 45 6.39 12.33 14.30
C ASN A 45 7.16 11.93 15.58
N LYS A 46 7.82 12.89 16.24
CA LYS A 46 8.59 12.66 17.47
C LYS A 46 7.69 12.46 18.71
N ILE A 47 6.48 13.02 18.69
CA ILE A 47 5.46 12.79 19.71
C ILE A 47 4.59 11.65 19.22
N THR A 48 4.96 10.42 19.60
CA THR A 48 4.29 9.22 19.14
C THR A 48 3.03 8.94 19.96
N THR A 49 1.92 8.72 19.27
CA THR A 49 0.82 7.89 19.80
C THR A 49 1.04 6.45 19.30
N GLU A 50 0.41 5.44 19.92
CA GLU A 50 0.58 4.01 19.55
C GLU A 50 0.31 3.70 18.05
N LYS A 51 -0.32 4.62 17.32
CA LYS A 51 -0.73 4.46 15.92
C LYS A 51 0.07 5.31 14.93
N ASP A 52 1.09 6.02 15.40
CA ASP A 52 1.89 6.91 14.55
C ASP A 52 3.10 6.16 13.98
N TYR A 53 3.04 5.82 12.70
CA TYR A 53 4.09 5.10 11.99
C TYR A 53 4.82 6.04 11.03
N PRO A 54 6.15 5.89 10.85
CA PRO A 54 6.87 6.63 9.83
C PRO A 54 6.22 6.48 8.46
N SER A 55 5.82 7.61 7.88
CA SER A 55 5.07 7.68 6.63
C SER A 55 6.03 7.97 5.48
N ILE A 56 5.88 7.24 4.38
CA ILE A 56 6.68 7.41 3.17
C ILE A 56 5.85 8.15 2.14
N TYR A 57 6.45 9.17 1.57
CA TYR A 57 5.85 10.02 0.54
C TYR A 57 6.70 9.99 -0.72
N LEU A 58 6.04 9.93 -1.86
CA LEU A 58 6.65 10.14 -3.17
C LEU A 58 6.39 11.59 -3.57
N ILE A 59 7.46 12.34 -3.81
CA ILE A 59 7.39 13.77 -4.15
C ILE A 59 8.01 14.03 -5.52
N THR A 60 7.69 15.17 -6.13
CA THR A 60 8.28 15.57 -7.41
C THR A 60 9.60 16.32 -7.22
N ASP A 61 10.42 16.41 -8.27
CA ASP A 61 11.66 17.19 -8.26
C ASP A 61 11.41 18.67 -7.92
N ASP A 62 10.31 19.24 -8.40
CA ASP A 62 9.93 20.62 -8.07
C ASP A 62 9.64 20.77 -6.58
N GLN A 63 8.97 19.79 -5.96
CA GLN A 63 8.70 19.79 -4.52
C GLN A 63 9.97 19.67 -3.69
N GLN A 64 10.97 18.91 -4.15
CA GLN A 64 12.26 18.79 -3.46
C GLN A 64 12.92 20.14 -3.21
N ARG A 65 12.89 21.03 -4.20
CA ARG A 65 13.50 22.37 -4.12
C ARG A 65 12.90 23.22 -3.01
N PHE A 66 11.61 23.07 -2.71
CA PHE A 66 10.95 23.79 -1.63
C PHE A 66 11.26 23.20 -0.25
N PHE A 67 11.59 21.91 -0.20
CA PHE A 67 11.84 21.25 1.07
C PHE A 67 13.25 21.46 1.59
N ASP A 68 14.21 21.94 0.81
CA ASP A 68 15.56 22.22 1.31
C ASP A 68 15.64 23.47 2.22
N ASP A 69 14.59 24.29 2.27
CA ASP A 69 14.46 25.37 3.26
C ASP A 69 14.13 24.81 4.65
N ASN A 70 15.08 24.95 5.58
CA ASN A 70 14.96 24.51 6.97
C ASN A 70 13.77 25.14 7.72
N ASN A 71 13.28 26.31 7.28
CA ASN A 71 12.11 26.95 7.90
C ASN A 71 10.80 26.17 7.64
N ILE A 72 10.77 25.37 6.57
CA ILE A 72 9.57 24.63 6.12
C ILE A 72 9.60 23.18 6.60
N LYS A 73 10.77 22.51 6.59
CA LYS A 73 10.92 21.06 6.89
C LYS A 73 10.14 20.60 8.13
N ASN A 74 10.25 21.35 9.23
CA ASN A 74 9.67 20.98 10.52
C ASN A 74 8.16 21.26 10.63
N ARG A 75 7.57 21.90 9.62
CA ARG A 75 6.15 22.26 9.55
C ARG A 75 5.36 21.37 8.59
N ILE A 76 6.03 20.44 7.89
CA ILE A 76 5.38 19.56 6.91
C ILE A 76 4.55 18.51 7.64
N TYR A 77 3.26 18.44 7.29
CA TYR A 77 2.30 17.44 7.78
C TYR A 77 2.10 16.28 6.81
N ALA A 78 2.23 16.56 5.51
CA ALA A 78 2.19 15.61 4.41
C ALA A 78 2.77 16.31 3.17
N ALA A 79 3.25 15.54 2.20
CA ALA A 79 3.79 16.06 0.94
C ALA A 79 3.58 15.07 -0.20
N GLY A 80 3.28 15.56 -1.41
CA GLY A 80 3.14 14.70 -2.58
C GLY A 80 2.12 13.55 -2.39
N LEU A 81 2.49 12.38 -2.89
CA LEU A 81 1.69 11.15 -2.81
C LEU A 81 2.09 10.35 -1.58
N PHE A 82 1.12 10.01 -0.72
CA PHE A 82 1.35 9.02 0.33
C PHE A 82 1.65 7.67 -0.32
N PHE A 83 2.87 7.17 -0.14
CA PHE A 83 3.35 5.96 -0.82
C PHE A 83 3.19 4.73 0.07
N GLY A 84 3.30 4.89 1.38
CA GLY A 84 3.10 3.82 2.36
C GLY A 84 3.63 4.20 3.73
N PHE A 85 3.83 3.22 4.60
CA PHE A 85 4.38 3.46 5.93
C PHE A 85 5.28 2.30 6.37
N ILE A 86 6.22 2.60 7.27
CA ILE A 86 7.08 1.60 7.88
C ILE A 86 6.55 1.25 9.26
N LYS A 87 6.29 -0.02 9.52
CA LYS A 87 5.86 -0.52 10.83
C LYS A 87 6.61 -1.79 11.16
N LYS A 88 7.22 -1.83 12.36
CA LYS A 88 7.93 -3.00 12.89
C LYS A 88 8.96 -3.58 11.91
N GLY A 89 9.68 -2.72 11.19
CA GLY A 89 10.72 -3.13 10.23
C GLY A 89 10.20 -3.59 8.86
N PHE A 90 8.90 -3.45 8.58
CA PHE A 90 8.31 -3.73 7.28
C PHE A 90 7.70 -2.47 6.67
N PHE A 91 7.87 -2.32 5.37
CA PHE A 91 7.16 -1.33 4.58
C PHE A 91 5.82 -1.90 4.11
N TYR A 92 4.77 -1.12 4.29
CA TYR A 92 3.42 -1.42 3.84
C TYR A 92 3.01 -0.39 2.82
N PHE A 93 2.65 -0.87 1.63
CA PHE A 93 2.09 -0.02 0.59
C PHE A 93 0.79 0.65 1.04
N SER A 94 0.64 1.90 0.64
CA SER A 94 -0.66 2.57 0.59
C SER A 94 -1.42 2.16 -0.67
N ILE A 95 -2.73 2.41 -0.70
CA ILE A 95 -3.52 2.18 -1.92
C ILE A 95 -3.09 3.19 -2.99
N GLU A 96 -2.89 4.43 -2.59
CA GLU A 96 -2.51 5.56 -3.43
C GLU A 96 -1.18 5.30 -4.14
N GLY A 97 -0.18 4.81 -3.41
CA GLY A 97 1.13 4.41 -3.95
C GLY A 97 1.02 3.29 -4.99
N VAL A 98 0.25 2.24 -4.70
CA VAL A 98 0.09 1.12 -5.64
C VAL A 98 -0.75 1.52 -6.85
N GLU A 99 -1.81 2.30 -6.65
CA GLU A 99 -2.65 2.82 -7.71
C GLU A 99 -1.85 3.74 -8.64
N TYR A 100 -0.97 4.58 -8.11
CA TYR A 100 -0.03 5.38 -8.90
C TYR A 100 0.89 4.50 -9.75
N ILE A 101 1.51 3.48 -9.16
CA ILE A 101 2.41 2.56 -9.87
C ILE A 101 1.65 1.81 -10.98
N TYR A 102 0.45 1.31 -10.68
CA TYR A 102 -0.35 0.52 -11.61
C TYR A 102 -0.92 1.36 -12.77
N LYS A 103 -1.58 2.49 -12.46
CA LYS A 103 -2.26 3.32 -13.47
C LYS A 103 -1.30 4.04 -14.41
N ASN A 104 -0.09 4.35 -13.96
CA ASN A 104 0.93 4.96 -14.81
C ASN A 104 1.73 3.92 -15.62
N GLY A 105 1.34 2.63 -15.59
CA GLY A 105 2.03 1.58 -16.33
C GLY A 105 3.45 1.28 -15.83
N ILE A 106 3.81 1.76 -14.64
CA ILE A 106 5.13 1.56 -14.05
C ILE A 106 5.29 0.09 -13.66
N PHE A 107 4.25 -0.51 -13.07
CA PHE A 107 4.18 -1.95 -12.83
C PHE A 107 2.74 -2.46 -12.87
N THR A 108 2.47 -3.39 -13.79
CA THR A 108 1.13 -3.94 -14.03
C THR A 108 0.99 -5.40 -13.60
N ASN A 109 2.09 -6.06 -13.24
CA ASN A 109 2.14 -7.51 -12.97
C ASN A 109 1.69 -7.88 -11.54
N PHE A 110 0.98 -6.98 -10.84
CA PHE A 110 0.34 -7.33 -9.57
C PHE A 110 -0.72 -8.43 -9.79
N LYS A 111 -0.79 -9.38 -8.87
CA LYS A 111 -1.87 -10.37 -8.86
C LYS A 111 -3.21 -9.67 -8.58
N GLN A 112 -4.20 -9.91 -9.43
CA GLN A 112 -5.48 -9.19 -9.42
C GLN A 112 -6.61 -10.09 -8.95
N LEU A 113 -7.41 -9.62 -8.00
CA LEU A 113 -8.61 -10.27 -7.52
C LEU A 113 -9.83 -9.42 -7.86
N ASN A 114 -10.66 -9.87 -8.79
CA ASN A 114 -11.89 -9.16 -9.15
C ASN A 114 -13.02 -9.62 -8.24
N LEU A 115 -13.68 -8.66 -7.63
CA LEU A 115 -14.80 -8.86 -6.72
C LEU A 115 -16.12 -8.59 -7.45
N ASN A 116 -17.19 -9.20 -6.95
CA ASN A 116 -18.55 -8.79 -7.31
C ASN A 116 -18.99 -7.59 -6.45
N GLU A 117 -20.14 -6.99 -6.78
CA GLU A 117 -20.70 -5.84 -6.06
C GLU A 117 -20.81 -6.08 -4.53
N SER A 118 -21.20 -7.29 -4.11
CA SER A 118 -21.28 -7.62 -2.68
C SER A 118 -19.90 -7.64 -2.00
N GLY A 119 -18.89 -8.10 -2.73
CA GLY A 119 -17.49 -8.12 -2.29
C GLY A 119 -16.92 -6.72 -2.17
N GLU A 120 -17.14 -5.88 -3.17
CA GLU A 120 -16.73 -4.46 -3.14
C GLU A 120 -17.27 -3.76 -1.90
N LYS A 121 -18.60 -3.79 -1.68
CA LYS A 121 -19.23 -3.16 -0.51
C LYS A 121 -18.59 -3.69 0.78
N SER A 122 -18.48 -5.01 0.90
CA SER A 122 -17.90 -5.67 2.08
C SER A 122 -16.46 -5.20 2.36
N VAL A 123 -15.62 -5.11 1.33
CA VAL A 123 -14.23 -4.66 1.42
C VAL A 123 -14.13 -3.20 1.82
N LEU A 124 -14.95 -2.31 1.26
CA LEU A 124 -14.96 -0.88 1.63
C LEU A 124 -15.38 -0.66 3.10
N TYR A 125 -16.12 -1.60 3.70
CA TYR A 125 -16.39 -1.61 5.14
C TYR A 125 -15.29 -2.26 5.99
N GLY A 126 -14.20 -2.74 5.38
CA GLY A 126 -13.04 -3.33 6.05
C GLY A 126 -13.15 -4.81 6.35
N ASN A 127 -14.12 -5.50 5.76
CA ASN A 127 -14.26 -6.94 5.96
C ASN A 127 -13.26 -7.72 5.10
N ASN A 128 -12.98 -8.95 5.53
CA ASN A 128 -12.23 -9.90 4.72
C ASN A 128 -13.03 -10.35 3.49
N ILE A 129 -12.31 -10.87 2.51
CA ILE A 129 -12.87 -11.34 1.25
C ILE A 129 -13.25 -12.80 1.42
N LEU A 130 -14.53 -13.11 1.22
CA LEU A 130 -15.05 -14.48 1.24
C LEU A 130 -15.05 -15.09 -0.18
N LYS A 131 -15.01 -16.41 -0.29
CA LYS A 131 -15.04 -17.11 -1.59
C LYS A 131 -16.19 -16.65 -2.49
N ARG A 132 -17.40 -16.47 -1.95
CA ARG A 132 -18.59 -16.00 -2.70
C ARG A 132 -18.47 -14.58 -3.28
N MET A 133 -17.52 -13.79 -2.80
CA MET A 133 -17.30 -12.41 -3.23
C MET A 133 -16.38 -12.35 -4.45
N VAL A 134 -15.65 -13.42 -4.74
CA VAL A 134 -14.64 -13.48 -5.81
C VAL A 134 -15.31 -13.83 -7.13
N ARG A 135 -15.17 -12.94 -8.11
CA ARG A 135 -15.59 -13.16 -9.51
C ARG A 135 -14.48 -13.80 -10.33
N LYS A 136 -13.24 -13.33 -10.15
CA LYS A 136 -12.06 -13.84 -10.86
C LYS A 136 -10.85 -13.75 -9.94
N SER A 137 -10.04 -14.80 -9.91
CA SER A 137 -8.76 -14.85 -9.21
C SER A 137 -7.60 -15.06 -10.19
N PRO A 138 -6.35 -14.76 -9.80
CA PRO A 138 -5.16 -15.10 -10.58
C PRO A 138 -5.08 -16.61 -10.83
N SER A 139 -4.51 -17.00 -11.96
CA SER A 139 -4.33 -18.40 -12.34
C SER A 139 -3.09 -19.06 -11.72
N ASN A 140 -2.31 -18.34 -10.92
CA ASN A 140 -1.13 -18.82 -10.20
C ASN A 140 -1.12 -18.29 -8.76
N LEU A 141 -2.27 -18.37 -8.10
CA LEU A 141 -2.44 -17.85 -6.75
C LEU A 141 -1.80 -18.80 -5.73
N GLU A 142 -1.04 -18.23 -4.82
CA GLU A 142 -0.39 -18.86 -3.67
C GLU A 142 -0.85 -18.20 -2.37
N GLU A 143 -0.67 -18.90 -1.24
CA GLU A 143 -0.96 -18.31 0.06
C GLU A 143 0.02 -17.15 0.32
N LYS A 144 -0.48 -16.07 0.95
CA LYS A 144 0.28 -14.85 1.27
C LYS A 144 0.62 -13.96 0.08
N ASP A 145 0.18 -14.29 -1.13
CA ASP A 145 0.27 -13.39 -2.27
C ASP A 145 -0.35 -12.03 -1.98
N PHE A 146 0.32 -10.97 -2.43
CA PHE A 146 -0.21 -9.62 -2.43
C PHE A 146 -1.19 -9.44 -3.59
N LEU A 147 -2.37 -8.91 -3.29
CA LEU A 147 -3.49 -8.80 -4.22
C LEU A 147 -3.95 -7.36 -4.38
N LEU A 148 -4.09 -6.94 -5.63
CA LEU A 148 -4.91 -5.78 -5.98
C LEU A 148 -6.38 -6.20 -6.06
N LEU A 149 -7.23 -5.51 -5.31
CA LEU A 149 -8.68 -5.79 -5.27
C LEU A 149 -9.39 -4.88 -6.26
N PHE A 150 -10.05 -5.46 -7.26
CA PHE A 150 -10.78 -4.74 -8.30
C PHE A 150 -12.29 -4.93 -8.13
N ASN A 151 -13.07 -3.87 -8.37
CA ASN A 151 -14.51 -3.99 -8.55
C ASN A 151 -14.87 -4.38 -10.00
N GLU A 152 -16.17 -4.43 -10.31
CA GLU A 152 -16.66 -4.77 -11.63
C GLU A 152 -16.35 -3.71 -12.70
N SER A 153 -16.08 -2.47 -12.29
CA SER A 153 -15.65 -1.36 -13.14
C SER A 153 -14.13 -1.33 -13.38
N ASN A 154 -13.40 -2.36 -12.94
CA ASN A 154 -11.92 -2.42 -12.98
C ASN A 154 -11.23 -1.28 -12.21
N GLU A 155 -11.85 -0.79 -11.14
CA GLU A 155 -11.24 0.16 -10.23
C GLU A 155 -10.60 -0.56 -9.04
N ILE A 156 -9.41 -0.10 -8.63
CA ILE A 156 -8.76 -0.60 -7.42
C ILE A 156 -9.56 -0.10 -6.22
N THR A 157 -10.11 -1.03 -5.44
CA THR A 157 -10.90 -0.76 -4.22
C THR A 157 -10.10 -0.99 -2.95
N GLY A 158 -9.04 -1.79 -3.02
CA GLY A 158 -8.18 -2.07 -1.88
C GLY A 158 -7.02 -3.00 -2.21
N LEU A 159 -6.32 -3.38 -1.15
CA LEU A 159 -5.20 -4.30 -1.14
C LEU A 159 -5.54 -5.50 -0.27
N GLY A 160 -5.13 -6.69 -0.68
CA GLY A 160 -5.36 -7.92 0.06
C GLY A 160 -4.14 -8.82 0.15
N ILE A 161 -4.22 -9.79 1.05
CA ILE A 161 -3.26 -10.89 1.15
C ILE A 161 -4.03 -12.21 1.03
N SER A 162 -3.61 -13.06 0.11
CA SER A 162 -4.24 -14.36 -0.12
C SER A 162 -4.16 -15.26 1.11
N ARG A 163 -5.23 -16.00 1.38
CA ARG A 163 -5.27 -17.09 2.38
C ARG A 163 -5.33 -18.48 1.75
N VAL A 164 -5.26 -18.53 0.43
CA VAL A 164 -5.55 -19.71 -0.37
C VAL A 164 -4.52 -19.82 -1.48
N ASN A 165 -4.33 -21.04 -1.98
CA ASN A 165 -3.60 -21.31 -3.21
C ASN A 165 -4.57 -21.90 -4.24
N ASN A 166 -4.19 -21.95 -5.51
CA ASN A 166 -5.05 -22.48 -6.57
C ASN A 166 -5.64 -23.86 -6.29
N ASP A 167 -4.84 -24.76 -5.73
CA ASP A 167 -5.22 -26.15 -5.48
C ASP A 167 -6.35 -26.26 -4.45
N THR A 168 -6.45 -25.27 -3.56
CA THR A 168 -7.50 -25.23 -2.52
C THR A 168 -8.73 -24.45 -2.93
N ILE A 169 -8.70 -23.67 -4.03
CA ILE A 169 -9.81 -22.78 -4.40
C ILE A 169 -11.13 -23.54 -4.62
N SER A 170 -11.07 -24.75 -5.18
CA SER A 170 -12.25 -25.56 -5.51
C SER A 170 -12.92 -26.19 -4.29
N SER A 171 -12.17 -26.40 -3.20
CA SER A 171 -12.68 -27.00 -1.97
C SER A 171 -13.26 -25.98 -0.99
N LEU A 172 -13.05 -24.68 -1.23
CA LEU A 172 -13.58 -23.60 -0.40
C LEU A 172 -15.10 -23.51 -0.47
N LYS A 173 -15.72 -23.44 0.70
CA LYS A 173 -17.15 -23.11 0.84
C LYS A 173 -17.36 -21.62 0.59
N PRO A 174 -18.57 -21.20 0.17
CA PRO A 174 -18.88 -19.79 -0.13
C PRO A 174 -18.55 -18.78 0.98
N LYS A 175 -18.59 -19.20 2.25
CA LYS A 175 -18.33 -18.37 3.44
C LYS A 175 -16.87 -18.42 3.92
N ASP A 176 -16.03 -19.25 3.31
CA ASP A 176 -14.64 -19.36 3.71
C ASP A 176 -13.86 -18.12 3.29
N VAL A 177 -12.89 -17.73 4.12
CA VAL A 177 -12.06 -16.55 3.87
C VAL A 177 -11.08 -16.86 2.74
N PHE A 178 -11.21 -16.15 1.64
CA PHE A 178 -10.36 -16.25 0.46
C PHE A 178 -9.10 -15.38 0.60
N ALA A 179 -9.27 -14.14 1.08
CA ALA A 179 -8.18 -13.20 1.30
C ALA A 179 -8.48 -12.27 2.47
N ILE A 180 -7.41 -11.79 3.11
CA ILE A 180 -7.49 -10.77 4.16
C ILE A 180 -7.45 -9.40 3.51
N ASN A 181 -8.37 -8.51 3.88
CA ASN A 181 -8.31 -7.10 3.51
C ASN A 181 -7.26 -6.41 4.40
N ILE A 182 -6.21 -5.86 3.80
CA ILE A 182 -5.16 -5.14 4.53
C ILE A 182 -5.32 -3.62 4.48
N ASN A 183 -5.92 -3.11 3.40
CA ASN A 183 -6.26 -1.69 3.25
C ASN A 183 -7.36 -1.56 2.19
N ASP A 184 -8.28 -0.63 2.38
CA ASP A 184 -9.35 -0.35 1.42
C ASP A 184 -9.67 1.15 1.33
N LYS A 185 -10.25 1.57 0.21
CA LYS A 185 -10.61 2.98 -0.02
C LYS A 185 -11.66 3.46 0.98
N GLY A 186 -12.56 2.62 1.48
CA GLY A 186 -13.55 3.07 2.47
C GLY A 186 -12.95 3.45 3.83
N ARG A 187 -11.65 3.19 4.07
CA ARG A 187 -10.94 3.57 5.30
C ARG A 187 -10.97 5.08 5.57
N TYR A 188 -10.94 5.93 4.54
CA TYR A 188 -10.94 7.40 4.72
C TYR A 188 -12.25 7.92 5.33
N LEU A 189 -13.37 7.20 5.13
CA LEU A 189 -14.67 7.54 5.73
C LEU A 189 -14.82 7.00 7.15
N ARG A 190 -14.14 5.88 7.47
CA ARG A 190 -14.30 5.16 8.74
C ARG A 190 -13.38 5.67 9.85
N LYS A 191 -12.21 6.19 9.50
CA LYS A 191 -11.32 6.84 10.47
C LYS A 191 -11.66 8.33 10.58
N ARG A 192 -11.89 8.80 11.81
CA ARG A 192 -11.81 10.24 12.11
C ARG A 192 -10.40 10.72 11.74
N GLN A 193 -10.34 11.80 10.96
CA GLN A 193 -9.12 12.51 10.62
C GLN A 193 -8.57 13.24 11.84
#